data_AF-A0A831NVS6-F1
#
_entry.id   AF-A0A831NVS6-F1
#
_cell.length_a   1.000
_cell.length_b   1.000
_cell.length_c   1.000
_cell.angle_alpha   90.00
_cell.angle_beta   90.00
_cell.angle_gamma   90.00
#
_symmetry.space_group_name_H-M   'P 1'
#
loop_
_entity.id
_entity.type
_entity.pdbx_description
1 polymer ?
#
loop_
_entity_poly.entity_id
_entity_poly.type
_entity_poly.pdbx_seq_one_letter_code
_entity_poly.pdbx_strand_id
1 'polypeptide(L)'
;MSAVEKLNAVQEKNNSYICLGLDLDPKKMPPDSTLSIKSMYGFAMNIVEATKDHVCAYKPNLAFYEHLGHEGLSLLESIVKRIPDNIPIILDCKRGDIGNTASFYAEAMFEKMNADWVTLSPYMGYDSMRPFLEYEDKGVFVLCLTSNSGSKDFQLLDVGGKPLYEIVAEKVDYWNKENNCGLVVGATNPEQLKVLRVIAKDMPLLIPGVGAQGGSLEKSLLYGTDNFKKLAVINVSRSVLYASNGADYAEKARDELIKLNTKSQKIKSGETTETTEQIPEQIQQESETKTQVQGFTPPPQSTQTEKPVEEAAPIEQSTPPSAPQQETTPPTVQPEPPAVVEPEKPSEELKQETKQAEPQTPPPPIPTSPQIPQINRDYQEQAIQPEKQEQAETPKPVEQEAPAVQSEPKRTPPPLPTPPPILPPNPEVMRRNREEQERRLKALHEQKLKQQNGDSTESNSSTEDNESATQENSSEQESHKQNFQSRGHNRNNR
;
A
#
# COMPACT_ATOMS: atom_id res chain seq x y z
N MET A 1 14.65 3.45 -20.67
CA MET A 1 15.14 2.71 -19.49
C MET A 1 13.95 2.57 -18.57
N SER A 2 13.52 1.34 -18.27
CA SER A 2 12.37 1.11 -17.40
C SER A 2 12.68 1.43 -15.95
N ALA A 3 11.64 1.57 -15.12
CA ALA A 3 11.75 1.81 -13.68
C ALA A 3 12.53 0.70 -12.95
N VAL A 4 12.56 -0.53 -13.49
CA VAL A 4 13.35 -1.66 -12.98
C VAL A 4 14.83 -1.53 -13.38
N GLU A 5 15.13 -1.26 -14.65
CA GLU A 5 16.50 -1.02 -15.12
C GLU A 5 17.14 0.17 -14.39
N LYS A 6 16.39 1.27 -14.24
CA LYS A 6 16.80 2.48 -13.53
C LYS A 6 17.08 2.21 -12.05
N LEU A 7 16.26 1.38 -11.40
CA LEU A 7 16.52 0.94 -10.03
C LEU A 7 17.82 0.13 -9.93
N ASN A 8 18.01 -0.88 -10.78
CA ASN A 8 19.23 -1.69 -10.78
C ASN A 8 20.49 -0.83 -11.00
N ALA A 9 20.47 0.03 -12.02
CA ALA A 9 21.60 0.89 -12.36
C ALA A 9 22.04 1.81 -11.21
N VAL A 10 21.11 2.29 -10.37
CA VAL A 10 21.47 3.09 -9.18
C VAL A 10 21.93 2.22 -8.02
N GLN A 11 21.35 1.04 -7.80
CA GLN A 11 21.81 0.11 -6.76
C GLN A 11 23.26 -0.33 -7.01
N GLU A 12 23.64 -0.53 -8.27
CA GLU A 12 25.02 -0.76 -8.68
C GLU A 12 25.88 0.50 -8.53
N LYS A 13 25.51 1.62 -9.16
CA LYS A 13 26.29 2.87 -9.19
C LYS A 13 26.59 3.44 -7.80
N ASN A 14 25.60 3.46 -6.91
CA ASN A 14 25.72 4.01 -5.55
C ASN A 14 26.06 2.92 -4.51
N ASN A 15 26.19 1.64 -4.92
CA ASN A 15 26.38 0.46 -4.06
C ASN A 15 25.49 0.48 -2.78
N SER A 16 24.21 0.77 -2.99
CA SER A 16 23.23 1.02 -1.92
C SER A 16 21.89 0.37 -2.24
N TYR A 17 21.23 -0.16 -1.21
CA TYR A 17 19.84 -0.62 -1.26
C TYR A 17 18.90 0.34 -0.48
N ILE A 18 19.43 1.46 0.02
CA ILE A 18 18.74 2.36 0.96
C ILE A 18 17.94 3.41 0.19
N CYS A 19 16.64 3.50 0.46
CA CYS A 19 15.77 4.54 -0.07
C CYS A 19 15.44 5.55 1.04
N LEU A 20 15.54 6.84 0.74
CA LEU A 20 15.18 7.91 1.67
C LEU A 20 13.75 8.41 1.42
N GLY A 21 12.86 8.11 2.35
CA GLY A 21 11.50 8.64 2.35
C GLY A 21 11.47 10.11 2.75
N LEU A 22 11.17 10.98 1.79
CA LEU A 22 11.02 12.43 1.96
C LEU A 22 9.66 12.77 2.60
N ASP A 23 9.45 12.25 3.81
CA ASP A 23 8.20 12.36 4.56
C ASP A 23 8.27 13.63 5.45
N LEU A 24 8.01 14.79 4.84
CA LEU A 24 8.17 16.13 5.45
C LEU A 24 7.13 16.41 6.55
N ASP A 25 7.55 16.37 7.81
CA ASP A 25 6.72 16.60 8.99
C ASP A 25 7.12 17.93 9.65
N PRO A 26 6.30 18.99 9.54
CA PRO A 26 6.59 20.30 10.14
C PRO A 26 6.76 20.29 11.68
N LYS A 27 6.42 19.19 12.36
CA LYS A 27 6.64 19.02 13.81
C LYS A 27 8.02 18.43 14.15
N LYS A 28 8.82 18.07 13.13
CA LYS A 28 10.17 17.47 13.26
C LYS A 28 11.26 18.16 12.45
N MET A 29 10.89 18.96 11.46
CA MET A 29 11.82 19.78 10.70
C MET A 29 12.41 20.92 11.55
N PRO A 30 13.62 21.41 11.25
CA PRO A 30 14.20 22.60 11.88
C PRO A 30 13.23 23.80 11.81
N PRO A 31 13.09 24.63 12.85
CA PRO A 31 12.10 25.71 12.89
C PRO A 31 12.14 26.65 11.66
N ASP A 32 13.33 27.07 11.23
CA ASP A 32 13.49 27.94 10.06
C ASP A 32 13.08 27.26 8.74
N SER A 33 13.03 25.93 8.71
CA SER A 33 12.61 25.14 7.54
C SER A 33 11.09 25.08 7.39
N THR A 34 10.30 25.38 8.43
CA THR A 34 8.82 25.27 8.41
C THR A 34 8.08 26.59 8.19
N LEU A 35 8.82 27.71 8.09
CA LEU A 35 8.25 29.05 7.95
C LEU A 35 7.47 29.29 6.65
N SER A 36 7.69 28.47 5.61
CA SER A 36 7.02 28.58 4.31
C SER A 36 7.20 27.33 3.44
N ILE A 37 6.38 27.19 2.39
CA ILE A 37 6.60 26.19 1.32
C ILE A 37 8.02 26.32 0.72
N LYS A 38 8.54 27.54 0.57
CA LYS A 38 9.90 27.81 0.07
C LYS A 38 10.99 27.28 1.00
N SER A 39 10.82 27.38 2.32
CA SER A 39 11.78 26.83 3.29
C SER A 39 11.69 25.30 3.38
N MET A 40 10.49 24.73 3.22
CA MET A 40 10.31 23.28 3.11
C MET A 40 10.97 22.70 1.84
N TYR A 41 10.85 23.40 0.71
CA TYR A 41 11.59 23.09 -0.52
C TYR A 41 13.10 23.17 -0.30
N GLY A 42 13.59 24.24 0.34
CA GLY A 42 15.01 24.41 0.67
C GLY A 42 15.57 23.26 1.52
N PHE A 43 14.85 22.87 2.57
CA PHE A 43 15.19 21.71 3.40
C PHE A 43 15.25 20.42 2.58
N ALA A 44 14.21 20.12 1.79
CA ALA A 44 14.16 18.92 0.97
C ALA A 44 15.30 18.87 -0.08
N MET A 45 15.65 20.01 -0.67
CA MET A 45 16.73 20.11 -1.66
C MET A 45 18.12 20.02 -1.04
N ASN A 46 18.34 20.59 0.14
CA ASN A 46 19.59 20.43 0.87
C ASN A 46 19.81 18.97 1.30
N ILE A 47 18.73 18.28 1.71
CA ILE A 47 18.75 16.82 1.95
C ILE A 47 19.08 16.07 0.66
N VAL A 48 18.39 16.31 -0.45
CA VAL A 48 18.63 15.59 -1.73
C VAL A 48 20.07 15.82 -2.24
N GLU A 49 20.55 17.06 -2.25
CA GLU A 49 21.89 17.39 -2.74
C GLU A 49 22.99 16.69 -1.91
N ALA A 50 22.81 16.58 -0.60
CA ALA A 50 23.74 15.90 0.31
C ALA A 50 23.62 14.36 0.31
N THR A 51 22.59 13.76 -0.29
CA THR A 51 22.30 12.32 -0.14
C THR A 51 22.18 11.53 -1.45
N LYS A 52 22.14 12.19 -2.60
CA LYS A 52 21.97 11.59 -3.95
C LYS A 52 23.06 10.57 -4.34
N ASP A 53 24.21 10.61 -3.70
CA ASP A 53 25.32 9.65 -3.84
C ASP A 53 25.18 8.42 -2.93
N HIS A 54 24.23 8.41 -1.99
CA HIS A 54 24.07 7.37 -0.95
C HIS A 54 22.70 6.66 -0.95
N VAL A 55 21.83 6.93 -1.92
CA VAL A 55 20.49 6.30 -2.01
C VAL A 55 20.31 5.49 -3.29
N CYS A 56 19.41 4.49 -3.25
CA CYS A 56 18.89 3.81 -4.44
C CYS A 56 17.63 4.48 -5.02
N ALA A 57 16.90 5.24 -4.21
CA ALA A 57 15.66 5.93 -4.58
C ALA A 57 15.28 7.00 -3.54
N TYR A 58 14.38 7.91 -3.91
CA TYR A 58 13.63 8.75 -2.97
C TYR A 58 12.15 8.35 -2.95
N LYS A 59 11.54 8.30 -1.75
CA LYS A 59 10.12 7.88 -1.57
C LYS A 59 9.28 8.90 -0.80
N PRO A 60 8.89 10.05 -1.37
CA PRO A 60 7.90 10.93 -0.74
C PRO A 60 6.55 10.20 -0.57
N ASN A 61 5.99 10.20 0.66
CA ASN A 61 4.61 9.78 0.91
C ASN A 61 3.66 10.97 0.75
N LEU A 62 2.67 10.83 -0.13
CA LEU A 62 1.78 11.92 -0.54
C LEU A 62 1.02 12.56 0.63
N ALA A 63 0.73 11.82 1.71
CA ALA A 63 0.01 12.37 2.87
C ALA A 63 0.73 13.56 3.56
N PHE A 64 2.06 13.63 3.45
CA PHE A 64 2.87 14.75 3.98
C PHE A 64 2.82 16.01 3.09
N TYR A 65 2.22 15.90 1.91
CA TYR A 65 2.08 16.98 0.93
C TYR A 65 0.61 17.35 0.73
N GLU A 66 -0.29 16.35 0.61
CA GLU A 66 -1.74 16.52 0.51
C GLU A 66 -2.32 17.32 1.69
N HIS A 67 -1.78 17.19 2.91
CA HIS A 67 -2.25 17.94 4.07
C HIS A 67 -1.93 19.45 4.03
N LEU A 68 -1.10 19.90 3.10
CA LEU A 68 -0.78 21.30 2.82
C LEU A 68 -1.62 21.87 1.67
N GLY A 69 -2.60 21.10 1.15
CA GLY A 69 -3.43 21.50 0.02
C GLY A 69 -2.64 21.58 -1.30
N HIS A 70 -3.09 22.44 -2.21
CA HIS A 70 -2.50 22.54 -3.54
C HIS A 70 -1.02 22.99 -3.51
N GLU A 71 -0.62 23.84 -2.56
CA GLU A 71 0.77 24.28 -2.42
C GLU A 71 1.71 23.13 -2.05
N GLY A 72 1.22 22.15 -1.27
CA GLY A 72 1.96 20.93 -0.97
C GLY A 72 2.15 20.02 -2.17
N LEU A 73 1.16 19.96 -3.07
CA LEU A 73 1.30 19.21 -4.33
C LEU A 73 2.27 19.89 -5.29
N SER A 74 2.22 21.22 -5.42
CA SER A 74 3.21 21.98 -6.20
C SER A 74 4.62 21.92 -5.58
N LEU A 75 4.73 21.81 -4.25
CA LEU A 75 5.99 21.54 -3.55
C LEU A 75 6.54 20.15 -3.90
N LEU A 76 5.69 19.11 -3.90
CA LEU A 76 6.08 17.76 -4.30
C LEU A 76 6.56 17.72 -5.75
N GLU A 77 5.80 18.29 -6.68
CA GLU A 77 6.17 18.42 -8.10
C GLU A 77 7.55 19.12 -8.25
N SER A 78 7.76 20.23 -7.53
CA SER A 78 9.02 20.99 -7.54
C SER A 78 10.20 20.18 -7.00
N ILE A 79 10.00 19.39 -5.94
CA ILE A 79 11.01 18.49 -5.37
C ILE A 79 11.37 17.38 -6.36
N VAL A 80 10.36 16.70 -6.90
CA VAL A 80 10.52 15.61 -7.87
C VAL A 80 11.29 16.08 -9.10
N LYS A 81 10.89 17.21 -9.68
CA LYS A 81 11.53 17.84 -10.86
C LYS A 81 12.98 18.27 -10.64
N ARG A 82 13.49 18.21 -9.40
CA ARG A 82 14.85 18.60 -9.04
C ARG A 82 15.72 17.45 -8.49
N ILE A 83 15.13 16.29 -8.20
CA ILE A 83 15.88 15.04 -8.01
C ILE A 83 16.57 14.67 -9.34
N PRO A 84 17.84 14.22 -9.35
CA PRO A 84 18.52 13.86 -10.59
C PRO A 84 17.80 12.74 -11.36
N ASP A 85 17.57 12.93 -12.66
CA ASP A 85 16.80 12.01 -13.53
C ASP A 85 17.25 10.54 -13.47
N ASN A 86 18.51 10.29 -13.11
CA ASN A 86 19.03 8.94 -12.96
C ASN A 86 18.54 8.21 -11.69
N ILE A 87 17.94 8.89 -10.71
CA ILE A 87 17.52 8.32 -9.43
C ILE A 87 16.02 8.01 -9.45
N PRO A 88 15.59 6.77 -9.10
CA PRO A 88 14.18 6.42 -8.97
C PRO A 88 13.41 7.27 -7.96
N ILE A 89 12.21 7.68 -8.35
CA ILE A 89 11.23 8.37 -7.51
C ILE A 89 10.03 7.45 -7.29
N ILE A 90 9.75 7.15 -6.02
CA ILE A 90 8.70 6.23 -5.59
C ILE A 90 7.61 7.01 -4.86
N LEU A 91 6.50 7.32 -5.54
CA LEU A 91 5.37 7.99 -4.90
C LEU A 91 4.59 7.01 -4.02
N ASP A 92 4.67 7.21 -2.71
CA ASP A 92 4.01 6.34 -1.75
C ASP A 92 2.55 6.79 -1.51
N CYS A 93 1.73 6.62 -2.55
CA CYS A 93 0.37 7.12 -2.70
C CYS A 93 -0.76 6.15 -2.32
N LYS A 94 -0.47 4.84 -2.22
CA LYS A 94 -1.37 3.74 -1.83
C LYS A 94 -2.73 3.72 -2.54
N ARG A 95 -2.76 4.09 -3.83
CA ARG A 95 -4.01 4.24 -4.61
C ARG A 95 -4.67 2.90 -4.93
N GLY A 96 -5.98 2.95 -5.19
CA GLY A 96 -6.80 1.82 -5.63
C GLY A 96 -8.24 2.30 -5.79
N ASP A 97 -8.76 2.24 -7.01
CA ASP A 97 -10.09 2.70 -7.42
C ASP A 97 -10.47 1.97 -8.73
N ILE A 98 -11.71 2.03 -9.22
CA ILE A 98 -12.14 1.23 -10.38
C ILE A 98 -12.19 2.02 -11.69
N GLY A 99 -11.90 1.31 -12.79
CA GLY A 99 -12.08 1.81 -14.16
C GLY A 99 -11.35 3.14 -14.43
N ASN A 100 -12.07 4.11 -14.95
CA ASN A 100 -11.49 5.39 -15.40
C ASN A 100 -10.87 6.22 -14.26
N THR A 101 -11.32 6.03 -13.01
CA THR A 101 -10.75 6.74 -11.85
C THR A 101 -9.30 6.29 -11.59
N ALA A 102 -9.01 5.00 -11.74
CA ALA A 102 -7.64 4.48 -11.67
C ALA A 102 -6.76 5.00 -12.82
N SER A 103 -7.32 5.17 -14.02
CA SER A 103 -6.60 5.80 -15.15
C SER A 103 -6.16 7.22 -14.84
N PHE A 104 -7.03 8.06 -14.26
CA PHE A 104 -6.66 9.42 -13.85
C PHE A 104 -5.64 9.43 -12.70
N TYR A 105 -5.67 8.48 -11.78
CA TYR A 105 -4.60 8.35 -10.78
C TYR A 105 -3.27 7.93 -11.42
N ALA A 106 -3.27 7.04 -12.41
CA ALA A 106 -2.05 6.66 -13.14
C ALA A 106 -1.46 7.85 -13.91
N GLU A 107 -2.28 8.58 -14.67
CA GLU A 107 -1.89 9.82 -15.37
C GLU A 107 -1.29 10.86 -14.40
N ALA A 108 -1.97 11.11 -13.26
CA ALA A 108 -1.52 12.07 -12.26
C ALA A 108 -0.14 11.71 -11.65
N MET A 109 0.13 10.43 -11.40
CA MET A 109 1.38 9.99 -10.80
C MET A 109 2.52 9.83 -11.82
N PHE A 110 2.26 9.23 -12.98
CA PHE A 110 3.30 8.87 -13.95
C PHE A 110 3.57 9.94 -15.00
N GLU A 111 2.56 10.72 -15.43
CA GLU A 111 2.78 11.82 -16.37
C GLU A 111 3.02 13.15 -15.64
N LYS A 112 2.09 13.55 -14.76
CA LYS A 112 2.10 14.92 -14.19
C LYS A 112 3.15 15.06 -13.08
N MET A 113 3.20 14.09 -12.18
CA MET A 113 4.23 13.99 -11.13
C MET A 113 5.48 13.22 -11.58
N ASN A 114 5.58 12.77 -12.83
CA ASN A 114 6.72 12.01 -13.40
C ASN A 114 7.38 10.99 -12.44
N ALA A 115 6.57 10.19 -11.74
CA ALA A 115 7.09 9.10 -10.90
C ALA A 115 7.76 8.02 -11.77
N ASP A 116 8.71 7.30 -11.20
CA ASP A 116 9.17 6.01 -11.76
C ASP A 116 8.34 4.85 -11.19
N TRP A 117 7.99 4.94 -9.89
CA TRP A 117 7.24 3.93 -9.16
C TRP A 117 6.09 4.55 -8.34
N VAL A 118 5.00 3.79 -8.14
CA VAL A 118 3.88 4.14 -7.24
C VAL A 118 3.57 3.02 -6.25
N THR A 119 2.97 3.31 -5.09
CA THR A 119 2.40 2.27 -4.22
C THR A 119 0.88 2.11 -4.41
N LEU A 120 0.41 0.86 -4.49
CA LEU A 120 -0.99 0.51 -4.80
C LEU A 120 -1.60 -0.46 -3.79
N SER A 121 -2.92 -0.33 -3.56
CA SER A 121 -3.70 -1.24 -2.71
C SER A 121 -4.39 -2.32 -3.56
N PRO A 122 -4.11 -3.63 -3.36
CA PRO A 122 -4.67 -4.69 -4.18
C PRO A 122 -6.11 -5.08 -3.82
N TYR A 123 -6.69 -4.48 -2.77
CA TYR A 123 -7.93 -4.95 -2.13
C TYR A 123 -9.14 -5.04 -3.09
N MET A 124 -9.19 -4.19 -4.12
CA MET A 124 -10.30 -4.15 -5.08
C MET A 124 -10.14 -5.13 -6.26
N GLY A 125 -8.96 -5.74 -6.45
CA GLY A 125 -8.70 -6.68 -7.54
C GLY A 125 -7.88 -6.12 -8.72
N TYR A 126 -7.74 -6.92 -9.78
CA TYR A 126 -6.84 -6.61 -10.91
C TYR A 126 -7.21 -5.32 -11.65
N ASP A 127 -8.51 -5.08 -11.85
CA ASP A 127 -9.05 -3.97 -12.63
C ASP A 127 -8.79 -2.60 -11.98
N SER A 128 -8.54 -2.54 -10.67
CA SER A 128 -8.12 -1.30 -9.99
C SER A 128 -6.63 -0.97 -10.15
N MET A 129 -5.81 -1.96 -10.51
CA MET A 129 -4.37 -1.80 -10.75
C MET A 129 -4.02 -1.76 -12.23
N ARG A 130 -4.85 -2.35 -13.11
CA ARG A 130 -4.58 -2.48 -14.55
C ARG A 130 -4.14 -1.16 -15.22
N PRO A 131 -4.78 0.01 -14.99
CA PRO A 131 -4.36 1.26 -15.62
C PRO A 131 -2.97 1.77 -15.19
N PHE A 132 -2.40 1.25 -14.09
CA PHE A 132 -1.00 1.51 -13.72
C PHE A 132 -0.05 0.47 -14.30
N LEU A 133 -0.50 -0.79 -14.42
CA LEU A 133 0.29 -1.90 -14.98
C LEU A 133 0.54 -1.73 -16.49
N GLU A 134 -0.39 -1.06 -17.19
CA GLU A 134 -0.31 -0.71 -18.62
C GLU A 134 0.83 0.29 -18.95
N TYR A 135 1.52 0.85 -17.95
CA TYR A 135 2.74 1.67 -18.14
C TYR A 135 4.00 0.78 -18.08
N GLU A 136 4.42 0.24 -19.23
CA GLU A 136 5.58 -0.66 -19.37
C GLU A 136 6.92 -0.06 -18.87
N ASP A 137 7.12 1.26 -19.00
CA ASP A 137 8.35 1.93 -18.55
C ASP A 137 8.34 2.30 -17.06
N LYS A 138 7.18 2.31 -16.42
CA LYS A 138 6.97 2.64 -15.01
C LYS A 138 6.84 1.38 -14.16
N GLY A 139 6.75 1.52 -12.84
CA GLY A 139 6.62 0.39 -11.91
C GLY A 139 5.58 0.58 -10.81
N VAL A 140 5.12 -0.52 -10.22
CA VAL A 140 4.16 -0.51 -9.10
C VAL A 140 4.64 -1.34 -7.92
N PHE A 141 4.48 -0.84 -6.70
CA PHE A 141 4.73 -1.57 -5.46
C PHE A 141 3.41 -1.86 -4.76
N VAL A 142 2.95 -3.11 -4.83
CA VAL A 142 1.63 -3.52 -4.32
C VAL A 142 1.70 -3.83 -2.83
N LEU A 143 0.77 -3.29 -2.04
CA LEU A 143 0.68 -3.51 -0.59
C LEU A 143 0.40 -4.99 -0.27
N CYS A 144 1.41 -5.71 0.19
CA CYS A 144 1.34 -7.16 0.41
C CYS A 144 1.25 -7.51 1.90
N LEU A 145 2.25 -7.10 2.68
CA LEU A 145 2.31 -7.31 4.13
C LEU A 145 2.90 -6.06 4.79
N THR A 146 2.12 -5.32 5.56
CA THR A 146 2.53 -4.03 6.14
C THR A 146 2.94 -4.14 7.61
N SER A 147 3.84 -3.26 8.05
CA SER A 147 4.48 -3.31 9.40
C SER A 147 3.62 -2.79 10.55
N ASN A 148 2.38 -2.35 10.30
CA ASN A 148 1.44 -1.89 11.33
C ASN A 148 0.74 -3.06 12.04
N SER A 149 0.28 -2.85 13.28
CA SER A 149 -0.45 -3.83 14.08
C SER A 149 -1.71 -4.38 13.37
N GLY A 150 -2.47 -3.52 12.70
CA GLY A 150 -3.67 -3.89 11.93
C GLY A 150 -3.42 -4.68 10.64
N SER A 151 -2.18 -5.04 10.31
CA SER A 151 -1.91 -6.08 9.29
C SER A 151 -2.59 -7.40 9.65
N LYS A 152 -2.71 -7.69 10.96
CA LYS A 152 -3.39 -8.87 11.51
C LYS A 152 -4.87 -8.96 11.13
N ASP A 153 -5.52 -7.82 10.89
CA ASP A 153 -6.98 -7.73 10.71
C ASP A 153 -7.43 -8.33 9.37
N PHE A 154 -6.56 -8.29 8.35
CA PHE A 154 -6.84 -8.82 7.01
C PHE A 154 -5.68 -9.63 6.42
N GLN A 155 -4.45 -9.12 6.44
CA GLN A 155 -3.33 -9.69 5.68
C GLN A 155 -2.89 -11.05 6.23
N LEU A 156 -3.04 -11.29 7.54
CA LEU A 156 -2.75 -12.57 8.19
C LEU A 156 -3.95 -13.53 8.29
N LEU A 157 -5.11 -13.20 7.71
CA LEU A 157 -6.28 -14.10 7.73
C LEU A 157 -5.99 -15.38 6.94
N ASP A 158 -6.31 -16.53 7.53
CA ASP A 158 -6.28 -17.81 6.80
C ASP A 158 -7.38 -17.85 5.72
N VAL A 159 -6.96 -18.13 4.49
CA VAL A 159 -7.81 -18.30 3.33
C VAL A 159 -7.47 -19.65 2.68
N GLY A 160 -7.81 -20.73 3.39
CA GLY A 160 -7.66 -22.11 2.88
C GLY A 160 -6.28 -22.71 3.10
N GLY A 161 -5.64 -22.46 4.24
CA GLY A 161 -4.31 -22.97 4.58
C GLY A 161 -3.15 -22.03 4.19
N LYS A 162 -3.44 -20.81 3.73
CA LYS A 162 -2.47 -19.75 3.47
C LYS A 162 -2.96 -18.42 4.06
N PRO A 163 -2.08 -17.56 4.60
CA PRO A 163 -2.44 -16.20 4.96
C PRO A 163 -2.68 -15.34 3.70
N LEU A 164 -3.62 -14.39 3.78
CA LEU A 164 -4.03 -13.56 2.64
C LEU A 164 -2.86 -12.85 1.93
N TYR A 165 -1.80 -12.43 2.63
CA TYR A 165 -0.64 -11.79 2.00
C TYR A 165 0.09 -12.69 0.99
N GLU A 166 0.09 -14.02 1.15
CA GLU A 166 0.71 -14.95 0.20
C GLU A 166 -0.13 -15.06 -1.07
N ILE A 167 -1.46 -15.06 -0.92
CA ILE A 167 -2.39 -15.03 -2.05
C ILE A 167 -2.27 -13.71 -2.81
N VAL A 168 -2.08 -12.57 -2.11
CA VAL A 168 -1.79 -11.29 -2.76
C VAL A 168 -0.49 -11.36 -3.57
N ALA A 169 0.60 -11.89 -3.01
CA ALA A 169 1.85 -12.05 -3.74
C ALA A 169 1.72 -12.96 -4.98
N GLU A 170 1.03 -14.10 -4.85
CA GLU A 170 0.74 -15.02 -5.97
C GLU A 170 -0.14 -14.37 -7.05
N LYS A 171 -1.06 -13.49 -6.67
CA LYS A 171 -1.87 -12.71 -7.62
C LYS A 171 -1.06 -11.64 -8.34
N VAL A 172 -0.19 -10.92 -7.64
CA VAL A 172 0.67 -9.90 -8.26
C VAL A 172 1.67 -10.53 -9.22
N ASP A 173 2.27 -11.67 -8.86
CA ASP A 173 3.10 -12.47 -9.78
C ASP A 173 2.32 -12.89 -11.05
N TYR A 174 1.07 -13.33 -10.89
CA TYR A 174 0.22 -13.64 -12.03
C TYR A 174 -0.14 -12.41 -12.88
N TRP A 175 -0.31 -11.23 -12.28
CA TRP A 175 -0.62 -9.98 -12.98
C TRP A 175 0.59 -9.29 -13.63
N ASN A 176 1.81 -9.62 -13.18
CA ASN A 176 3.07 -9.00 -13.59
C ASN A 176 3.52 -9.43 -15.00
N LYS A 177 2.80 -9.00 -16.04
CA LYS A 177 3.12 -9.35 -17.44
C LYS A 177 4.33 -8.58 -17.97
N GLU A 178 4.38 -7.28 -17.67
CA GLU A 178 5.44 -6.38 -18.16
C GLU A 178 6.68 -6.35 -17.24
N ASN A 179 6.74 -7.26 -16.26
CA ASN A 179 7.80 -7.37 -15.25
C ASN A 179 8.02 -6.11 -14.40
N ASN A 180 7.02 -5.23 -14.35
CA ASN A 180 7.02 -3.93 -13.66
C ASN A 180 6.43 -3.94 -12.24
N CYS A 181 5.96 -5.08 -11.74
CA CYS A 181 5.47 -5.23 -10.36
C CYS A 181 6.59 -5.45 -9.33
N GLY A 182 6.37 -4.89 -8.14
CA GLY A 182 7.04 -5.19 -6.89
C GLY A 182 6.03 -5.32 -5.74
N LEU A 183 6.50 -5.77 -4.57
CA LEU A 183 5.65 -5.92 -3.36
C LEU A 183 6.16 -5.02 -2.21
N VAL A 184 5.24 -4.48 -1.42
CA VAL A 184 5.55 -3.82 -0.14
C VAL A 184 5.49 -4.84 0.99
N VAL A 185 6.62 -5.04 1.68
CA VAL A 185 6.78 -6.07 2.72
C VAL A 185 7.49 -5.49 3.95
N GLY A 186 6.80 -5.45 5.09
CA GLY A 186 7.30 -4.82 6.32
C GLY A 186 8.48 -5.56 6.96
N ALA A 187 9.52 -4.80 7.32
CA ALA A 187 10.76 -5.30 7.95
C ALA A 187 10.57 -5.93 9.35
N THR A 188 9.36 -5.91 9.91
CA THR A 188 9.04 -6.33 11.28
C THR A 188 8.93 -7.83 11.46
N ASN A 189 8.68 -8.61 10.39
CA ASN A 189 8.50 -10.06 10.44
C ASN A 189 9.48 -10.78 9.47
N PRO A 190 10.76 -10.98 9.84
CA PRO A 190 11.79 -11.47 8.93
C PRO A 190 11.50 -12.82 8.27
N GLU A 191 10.84 -13.75 8.97
CA GLU A 191 10.51 -15.07 8.41
C GLU A 191 9.43 -14.98 7.32
N GLN A 192 8.46 -14.07 7.48
CA GLN A 192 7.45 -13.81 6.44
C GLN A 192 8.08 -13.13 5.22
N LEU A 193 9.11 -12.30 5.41
CA LEU A 193 9.90 -11.72 4.33
C LEU A 193 10.66 -12.79 3.52
N LYS A 194 11.17 -13.86 4.14
CA LYS A 194 11.77 -15.00 3.40
C LYS A 194 10.75 -15.67 2.48
N VAL A 195 9.57 -16.02 3.03
CA VAL A 195 8.49 -16.66 2.27
C VAL A 195 8.05 -15.77 1.11
N LEU A 196 7.87 -14.47 1.36
CA LEU A 196 7.49 -13.51 0.33
C LEU A 196 8.57 -13.31 -0.75
N ARG A 197 9.87 -13.35 -0.44
CA ARG A 197 10.92 -13.35 -1.48
C ARG A 197 10.84 -14.59 -2.37
N VAL A 198 10.54 -15.77 -1.83
CA VAL A 198 10.36 -16.98 -2.66
C VAL A 198 9.17 -16.82 -3.62
N ILE A 199 8.03 -16.32 -3.14
CA ILE A 199 6.84 -16.07 -3.99
C ILE A 199 7.10 -14.95 -5.01
N ALA A 200 7.82 -13.90 -4.61
CA ALA A 200 8.10 -12.73 -5.44
C ALA A 200 9.10 -12.97 -6.58
N LYS A 201 9.91 -14.04 -6.51
CA LYS A 201 10.94 -14.38 -7.51
C LYS A 201 11.87 -13.18 -7.79
N ASP A 202 11.78 -12.59 -8.97
CA ASP A 202 12.55 -11.44 -9.46
C ASP A 202 11.93 -10.08 -9.15
N MET A 203 10.66 -10.02 -8.73
CA MET A 203 9.99 -8.75 -8.41
C MET A 203 10.75 -7.97 -7.33
N PRO A 204 10.96 -6.65 -7.49
CA PRO A 204 11.54 -5.82 -6.43
C PRO A 204 10.68 -5.82 -5.16
N LEU A 205 11.33 -5.82 -3.99
CA LEU A 205 10.63 -5.68 -2.71
C LEU A 205 10.88 -4.29 -2.09
N LEU A 206 9.83 -3.52 -1.86
CA LEU A 206 9.89 -2.28 -1.07
C LEU A 206 9.70 -2.63 0.41
N ILE A 207 10.74 -2.40 1.21
CA ILE A 207 10.83 -2.89 2.59
C ILE A 207 10.87 -1.70 3.56
N PRO A 208 9.70 -1.20 4.00
CA PRO A 208 9.61 -0.18 5.04
C PRO A 208 9.74 -0.79 6.45
N GLY A 209 10.14 0.05 7.42
CA GLY A 209 10.09 -0.25 8.85
C GLY A 209 11.43 -0.57 9.51
N VAL A 210 12.53 -0.53 8.75
CA VAL A 210 13.88 -0.58 9.34
C VAL A 210 14.10 0.62 10.28
N GLY A 211 14.74 0.38 11.42
CA GLY A 211 15.00 1.39 12.44
C GLY A 211 13.74 1.78 13.21
N ALA A 212 13.05 2.85 12.81
CA ALA A 212 11.98 3.50 13.60
C ALA A 212 10.64 2.74 13.67
N GLN A 213 10.61 1.45 13.33
CA GLN A 213 9.53 0.48 13.62
C GLN A 213 10.08 -0.88 14.12
N GLY A 214 11.36 -0.96 14.50
CA GLY A 214 12.00 -2.18 15.02
C GLY A 214 12.53 -3.18 13.98
N GLY A 215 12.38 -2.91 12.68
CA GLY A 215 12.88 -3.81 11.64
C GLY A 215 14.42 -3.87 11.60
N SER A 216 14.98 -5.08 11.58
CA SER A 216 16.43 -5.31 11.45
C SER A 216 16.89 -5.07 10.02
N LEU A 217 17.87 -4.17 9.83
CA LEU A 217 18.50 -3.91 8.53
C LEU A 217 19.13 -5.19 7.95
N GLU A 218 19.81 -5.98 8.78
CA GLU A 218 20.56 -7.17 8.34
C GLU A 218 19.63 -8.25 7.78
N LYS A 219 18.56 -8.58 8.52
CA LYS A 219 17.55 -9.54 8.05
C LYS A 219 16.74 -8.98 6.87
N SER A 220 16.49 -7.67 6.83
CA SER A 220 15.82 -7.01 5.70
C SER A 220 16.65 -7.06 4.41
N LEU A 221 17.97 -6.89 4.49
CA LEU A 221 18.87 -7.04 3.36
C LEU A 221 18.97 -8.49 2.92
N LEU A 222 19.39 -9.40 3.82
CA LEU A 222 19.67 -10.79 3.47
C LEU A 222 18.44 -11.51 2.90
N TYR A 223 17.28 -11.37 3.56
CA TYR A 223 16.06 -12.05 3.12
C TYR A 223 15.34 -11.27 2.02
N GLY A 224 15.37 -9.93 2.07
CA GLY A 224 14.75 -9.09 1.05
C GLY A 224 15.44 -9.14 -0.32
N THR A 225 16.75 -9.34 -0.38
CA THR A 225 17.53 -9.39 -1.64
C THR A 225 17.89 -10.80 -2.10
N ASP A 226 17.45 -11.87 -1.39
CA ASP A 226 18.06 -13.21 -1.48
C ASP A 226 19.59 -13.15 -1.53
N ASN A 227 20.20 -12.73 -0.43
CA ASN A 227 21.66 -12.67 -0.28
C ASN A 227 22.33 -11.85 -1.40
N PHE A 228 21.79 -10.66 -1.65
CA PHE A 228 22.23 -9.67 -2.65
C PHE A 228 22.13 -10.10 -4.12
N LYS A 229 21.26 -11.06 -4.45
CA LYS A 229 21.00 -11.54 -5.83
C LYS A 229 19.79 -10.89 -6.52
N LYS A 230 18.89 -10.24 -5.78
CA LYS A 230 17.62 -9.66 -6.25
C LYS A 230 17.44 -8.22 -5.77
N LEU A 231 16.69 -7.42 -6.51
CA LEU A 231 16.37 -6.03 -6.18
C LEU A 231 15.51 -5.92 -4.92
N ALA A 232 15.92 -5.06 -3.98
CA ALA A 232 15.10 -4.64 -2.84
C ALA A 232 15.37 -3.18 -2.49
N VAL A 233 14.37 -2.51 -1.92
CA VAL A 233 14.38 -1.08 -1.63
C VAL A 233 14.13 -0.91 -0.13
N ILE A 234 15.19 -0.77 0.66
CA ILE A 234 15.10 -0.65 2.11
C ILE A 234 14.76 0.79 2.46
N ASN A 235 13.49 1.07 2.79
CA ASN A 235 13.04 2.43 3.05
C ASN A 235 13.30 2.86 4.49
N VAL A 236 14.18 3.84 4.65
CA VAL A 236 14.37 4.63 5.86
C VAL A 236 13.81 6.04 5.66
N SER A 237 13.49 6.76 6.74
CA SER A 237 13.01 8.14 6.64
C SER A 237 13.34 8.92 7.91
N ARG A 238 12.46 8.90 8.91
CA ARG A 238 12.54 9.72 10.14
C ARG A 238 13.91 9.70 10.85
N SER A 239 14.61 8.57 10.85
CA SER A 239 15.94 8.40 11.47
C SER A 239 17.09 9.06 10.70
N VAL A 240 16.88 9.41 9.43
CA VAL A 240 17.86 10.07 8.55
C VAL A 240 17.44 11.53 8.32
N LEU A 241 16.18 11.73 7.93
CA LEU A 241 15.61 13.05 7.59
C LEU A 241 15.60 14.02 8.79
N TYR A 242 15.54 13.48 10.02
CA TYR A 242 15.56 14.25 11.27
C TYR A 242 16.74 13.84 12.17
N ALA A 243 17.88 13.45 11.57
CA ALA A 243 19.11 13.10 12.29
C ALA A 243 19.72 14.28 13.08
N SER A 244 19.42 15.53 12.68
CA SER A 244 19.61 16.74 13.48
C SER A 244 18.46 17.72 13.21
N ASN A 245 18.21 18.58 14.19
CA ASN A 245 17.28 19.71 14.12
C ASN A 245 17.99 21.08 14.04
N GLY A 246 19.34 21.07 14.03
CA GLY A 246 20.19 22.24 13.82
C GLY A 246 20.49 22.49 12.33
N ALA A 247 21.31 23.51 12.03
CA ALA A 247 21.68 23.86 10.66
C ALA A 247 22.49 22.77 9.90
N ASP A 248 23.01 21.78 10.63
CA ASP A 248 23.75 20.63 10.12
C ASP A 248 22.86 19.46 9.64
N TYR A 249 21.53 19.64 9.58
CA TYR A 249 20.55 18.58 9.23
C TYR A 249 20.90 17.80 7.95
N ALA A 250 21.40 18.48 6.91
CA ALA A 250 21.78 17.84 5.65
C ALA A 250 23.05 16.99 5.76
N GLU A 251 24.04 17.47 6.51
CA GLU A 251 25.28 16.74 6.80
C GLU A 251 24.98 15.50 7.65
N LYS A 252 24.09 15.63 8.66
CA LYS A 252 23.72 14.53 9.55
C LYS A 252 22.85 13.48 8.86
N ALA A 253 21.96 13.88 7.95
CA ALA A 253 21.27 12.95 7.06
C ALA A 253 22.25 12.16 6.17
N ARG A 254 23.30 12.82 5.65
CA ARG A 254 24.37 12.16 4.90
C ARG A 254 25.19 11.20 5.77
N ASP A 255 25.57 11.60 6.97
CA ASP A 255 26.29 10.75 7.94
C ASP A 255 25.52 9.46 8.24
N GLU A 256 24.20 9.54 8.45
CA GLU A 256 23.37 8.35 8.73
C GLU A 256 23.25 7.41 7.51
N LEU A 257 23.12 7.94 6.29
CA LEU A 257 23.12 7.09 5.09
C LEU A 257 24.48 6.42 4.86
N ILE A 258 25.59 7.11 5.12
CA ILE A 258 26.94 6.52 5.06
C ILE A 258 27.04 5.36 6.06
N LYS A 259 26.60 5.54 7.31
CA LYS A 259 26.57 4.46 8.32
C LYS A 259 25.73 3.26 7.86
N LEU A 260 24.54 3.51 7.30
CA LEU A 260 23.64 2.47 6.79
C LEU A 260 24.25 1.72 5.59
N ASN A 261 24.89 2.42 4.65
CA ASN A 261 25.56 1.83 3.50
C ASN A 261 26.80 1.02 3.92
N THR A 262 27.65 1.55 4.80
CA THR A 262 28.79 0.80 5.37
C THR A 262 28.31 -0.47 6.10
N LYS A 263 27.21 -0.38 6.87
CA LYS A 263 26.61 -1.56 7.51
C LYS A 263 26.11 -2.57 6.44
N SER A 264 25.41 -2.11 5.41
CA SER A 264 24.96 -2.94 4.28
C SER A 264 26.11 -3.62 3.54
N GLN A 265 27.26 -2.96 3.42
CA GLN A 265 28.45 -3.49 2.75
C GLN A 265 29.13 -4.60 3.57
N LYS A 266 29.21 -4.45 4.90
CA LYS A 266 29.67 -5.51 5.82
C LYS A 266 28.78 -6.75 5.79
N ILE A 267 27.45 -6.54 5.79
CA ILE A 267 26.48 -7.64 5.64
C ILE A 267 26.65 -8.35 4.29
N LYS A 268 27.05 -7.62 3.23
CA LYS A 268 27.36 -8.18 1.90
C LYS A 268 28.72 -8.87 1.81
N SER A 269 29.70 -8.52 2.64
CA SER A 269 31.00 -9.24 2.75
C SER A 269 30.94 -10.47 3.66
N GLY A 270 29.84 -10.67 4.40
CA GLY A 270 29.72 -11.73 5.42
C GLY A 270 30.30 -11.36 6.78
N GLU A 271 30.66 -10.09 6.99
CA GLU A 271 31.01 -9.56 8.31
C GLU A 271 29.72 -9.37 9.14
N THR A 272 29.40 -10.34 10.00
CA THR A 272 28.26 -10.26 10.94
C THR A 272 28.32 -8.97 11.76
N THR A 273 27.23 -8.20 11.79
CA THR A 273 27.23 -6.86 12.40
C THR A 273 26.52 -6.78 13.76
N GLU A 274 26.19 -7.93 14.34
CA GLU A 274 25.65 -8.07 15.68
C GLU A 274 26.80 -8.07 16.71
N THR A 275 27.09 -6.90 17.28
CA THR A 275 27.84 -6.82 18.55
C THR A 275 27.07 -7.62 19.60
N THR A 276 27.72 -8.61 20.22
CA THR A 276 27.08 -9.51 21.19
C THR A 276 26.55 -8.74 22.40
N GLU A 277 25.22 -8.56 22.48
CA GLU A 277 24.58 -8.46 23.80
C GLU A 277 24.73 -9.81 24.49
N GLN A 278 25.41 -9.82 25.63
CA GLN A 278 25.76 -11.05 26.34
C GLN A 278 24.53 -11.61 27.06
N ILE A 279 23.81 -12.51 26.39
CA ILE A 279 22.91 -13.46 27.05
C ILE A 279 23.79 -14.50 27.76
N PRO A 280 23.69 -14.68 29.09
CA PRO A 280 24.54 -15.66 29.80
C PRO A 280 24.27 -17.10 29.35
N GLU A 281 25.33 -17.89 29.17
CA GLU A 281 25.25 -19.31 28.82
C GLU A 281 24.73 -20.16 29.98
N GLN A 282 23.41 -20.31 30.11
CA GLN A 282 22.79 -21.44 30.81
C GLN A 282 21.60 -21.99 30.01
N ILE A 283 21.38 -23.30 30.13
CA ILE A 283 20.45 -24.15 29.35
C ILE A 283 20.97 -24.49 27.93
N GLN A 284 21.97 -25.39 27.89
CA GLN A 284 22.26 -26.20 26.70
C GLN A 284 22.53 -27.67 27.10
N GLN A 285 21.58 -28.29 27.80
CA GLN A 285 21.70 -29.69 28.20
C GLN A 285 20.35 -30.41 28.44
N GLU A 286 19.34 -30.18 27.58
CA GLU A 286 18.10 -30.99 27.64
C GLU A 286 17.34 -31.06 26.29
N SER A 287 17.99 -31.60 25.24
CA SER A 287 17.32 -31.94 23.97
C SER A 287 17.83 -33.21 23.27
N GLU A 288 18.61 -34.05 23.94
CA GLU A 288 19.01 -35.39 23.43
C GLU A 288 18.07 -36.50 23.93
N THR A 289 16.76 -36.40 23.65
CA THR A 289 15.91 -37.60 23.64
C THR A 289 14.64 -37.41 22.80
N LYS A 290 14.25 -38.48 22.09
CA LYS A 290 12.98 -38.64 21.36
C LYS A 290 12.72 -37.60 20.24
N THR A 291 13.04 -38.00 19.02
CA THR A 291 11.98 -38.35 18.03
C THR A 291 12.58 -39.28 16.97
N GLN A 292 12.31 -40.58 17.09
CA GLN A 292 12.33 -41.49 15.93
C GLN A 292 10.92 -41.48 15.33
N VAL A 293 10.78 -40.97 14.10
CA VAL A 293 9.61 -41.24 13.24
C VAL A 293 10.13 -41.67 11.87
N GLN A 294 9.38 -42.58 11.24
CA GLN A 294 9.81 -43.34 10.07
C GLN A 294 9.92 -42.47 8.82
N GLY A 295 10.84 -42.83 7.92
CA GLY A 295 10.98 -42.19 6.62
C GLY A 295 9.76 -42.43 5.73
N PHE A 296 9.31 -41.39 5.03
CA PHE A 296 8.11 -41.42 4.20
C PHE A 296 8.46 -41.76 2.74
N THR A 297 8.03 -42.91 2.26
CA THR A 297 8.13 -43.27 0.83
C THR A 297 7.02 -42.58 0.02
N PRO A 298 7.33 -42.02 -1.16
CA PRO A 298 6.31 -41.44 -2.03
C PRO A 298 5.38 -42.53 -2.61
N PRO A 299 4.09 -42.24 -2.84
CA PRO A 299 3.17 -43.18 -3.45
C PRO A 299 3.52 -43.46 -4.92
N PRO A 300 3.26 -44.67 -5.45
CA PRO A 300 3.62 -45.03 -6.81
C PRO A 300 2.78 -44.27 -7.85
N GLN A 301 3.44 -43.76 -8.88
CA GLN A 301 2.80 -43.21 -10.07
C GLN A 301 2.14 -44.35 -10.85
N SER A 302 0.85 -44.23 -11.15
CA SER A 302 0.11 -45.21 -11.97
C SER A 302 0.40 -44.98 -13.46
N THR A 303 1.37 -45.69 -14.01
CA THR A 303 1.63 -45.70 -15.46
C THR A 303 0.55 -46.49 -16.19
N GLN A 304 -0.27 -45.82 -17.00
CA GLN A 304 -1.08 -46.49 -18.03
C GLN A 304 -0.29 -46.55 -19.33
N THR A 305 0.06 -47.76 -19.77
CA THR A 305 0.73 -48.01 -21.06
C THR A 305 -0.25 -48.05 -22.21
N GLU A 306 -0.12 -47.11 -23.15
CA GLU A 306 -0.75 -47.22 -24.47
C GLU A 306 -0.07 -48.30 -25.33
N LYS A 307 -0.85 -49.10 -26.06
CA LYS A 307 -0.47 -49.72 -27.34
C LYS A 307 -1.71 -49.85 -28.26
N PRO A 308 -1.51 -49.93 -29.60
CA PRO A 308 -2.44 -49.32 -30.56
C PRO A 308 -3.18 -50.35 -31.45
N VAL A 309 -3.57 -49.93 -32.67
CA VAL A 309 -4.32 -50.64 -33.75
C VAL A 309 -5.85 -50.48 -33.57
N GLU A 310 -6.68 -50.18 -34.58
CA GLU A 310 -6.52 -50.16 -36.06
C GLU A 310 -7.20 -48.96 -36.77
N GLU A 311 -7.08 -48.89 -38.11
CA GLU A 311 -7.60 -47.84 -39.01
C GLU A 311 -8.74 -48.39 -39.90
N ALA A 312 -9.89 -47.71 -39.98
CA ALA A 312 -10.95 -47.99 -40.98
C ALA A 312 -11.93 -46.81 -41.20
N ALA A 313 -12.47 -46.71 -42.42
CA ALA A 313 -13.34 -45.63 -42.91
C ALA A 313 -14.07 -46.10 -44.21
N PRO A 314 -15.10 -45.40 -44.76
CA PRO A 314 -16.16 -44.60 -44.13
C PRO A 314 -17.56 -44.77 -44.81
N ILE A 315 -18.55 -43.91 -44.45
CA ILE A 315 -19.80 -43.55 -45.18
C ILE A 315 -20.92 -44.63 -45.30
N GLU A 316 -22.12 -44.32 -44.77
CA GLU A 316 -23.36 -44.16 -45.59
C GLU A 316 -24.48 -43.37 -44.88
N GLN A 317 -25.60 -43.13 -45.57
CA GLN A 317 -26.56 -42.04 -45.31
C GLN A 317 -27.91 -42.50 -44.71
N SER A 318 -28.61 -41.65 -43.96
CA SER A 318 -30.09 -41.51 -44.04
C SER A 318 -30.68 -40.41 -43.13
N THR A 319 -31.76 -39.78 -43.61
CA THR A 319 -32.77 -38.97 -42.90
C THR A 319 -34.09 -39.04 -43.70
N PRO A 320 -35.27 -38.62 -43.20
CA PRO A 320 -35.73 -38.37 -41.82
C PRO A 320 -36.87 -39.36 -41.42
N PRO A 321 -37.77 -39.02 -40.47
CA PRO A 321 -39.07 -38.50 -40.91
C PRO A 321 -39.68 -37.38 -40.02
N SER A 322 -40.79 -36.80 -40.49
CA SER A 322 -41.67 -35.81 -39.81
C SER A 322 -42.62 -36.50 -38.79
N ALA A 323 -43.54 -35.87 -38.03
CA ALA A 323 -44.32 -34.63 -38.21
C ALA A 323 -44.83 -34.04 -36.83
N PRO A 324 -46.00 -33.36 -36.66
CA PRO A 324 -46.07 -31.90 -36.75
C PRO A 324 -46.92 -31.17 -35.65
N GLN A 325 -47.06 -29.84 -35.83
CA GLN A 325 -48.08 -28.93 -35.26
C GLN A 325 -48.05 -28.59 -33.75
N GLN A 326 -48.67 -27.50 -33.26
CA GLN A 326 -48.79 -26.09 -33.74
C GLN A 326 -49.55 -25.27 -32.66
N GLU A 327 -48.99 -24.18 -32.09
CA GLU A 327 -49.80 -23.22 -31.32
C GLU A 327 -49.21 -21.79 -31.28
N THR A 328 -50.02 -20.83 -30.81
CA THR A 328 -50.01 -19.40 -31.20
C THR A 328 -49.17 -18.45 -30.33
N THR A 329 -48.66 -17.37 -30.94
CA THR A 329 -48.16 -16.16 -30.24
C THR A 329 -49.31 -15.22 -29.81
N PRO A 330 -49.11 -14.38 -28.78
CA PRO A 330 -49.12 -12.92 -29.00
C PRO A 330 -47.97 -12.22 -28.18
N PRO A 331 -47.98 -10.90 -27.86
CA PRO A 331 -47.12 -9.95 -28.58
C PRO A 331 -46.12 -9.14 -27.72
N THR A 332 -45.24 -8.42 -28.41
CA THR A 332 -44.19 -7.53 -27.85
C THR A 332 -44.74 -6.24 -27.23
N VAL A 333 -44.09 -5.73 -26.18
CA VAL A 333 -44.34 -4.42 -25.56
C VAL A 333 -43.02 -3.63 -25.43
N GLN A 334 -43.07 -2.31 -25.61
CA GLN A 334 -41.92 -1.39 -25.51
C GLN A 334 -41.87 -0.72 -24.11
N PRO A 335 -40.68 -0.27 -23.64
CA PRO A 335 -40.56 0.46 -22.38
C PRO A 335 -40.82 1.97 -22.55
N GLU A 336 -41.59 2.57 -21.64
CA GLU A 336 -41.77 4.03 -21.48
C GLU A 336 -41.01 4.57 -20.24
N PRO A 337 -40.71 5.87 -20.18
CA PRO A 337 -39.84 6.46 -19.15
C PRO A 337 -40.55 6.73 -17.80
N PRO A 338 -39.80 6.78 -16.68
CA PRO A 338 -40.36 7.07 -15.35
C PRO A 338 -40.75 8.56 -15.19
N ALA A 339 -41.84 8.81 -14.46
CA ALA A 339 -42.36 10.14 -14.18
C ALA A 339 -41.81 10.75 -12.87
N VAL A 340 -41.94 12.08 -12.75
CA VAL A 340 -41.50 12.89 -11.60
C VAL A 340 -42.47 12.76 -10.43
N VAL A 341 -41.95 12.83 -9.19
CA VAL A 341 -42.74 12.92 -7.95
C VAL A 341 -42.19 14.06 -7.09
N GLU A 342 -43.03 15.04 -6.75
CA GLU A 342 -42.76 16.07 -5.74
C GLU A 342 -43.42 15.68 -4.39
N PRO A 343 -42.89 16.14 -3.24
CA PRO A 343 -43.40 15.78 -1.92
C PRO A 343 -44.53 16.71 -1.43
N GLU A 344 -45.61 16.13 -0.88
CA GLU A 344 -46.69 16.88 -0.21
C GLU A 344 -46.37 17.30 1.23
N LYS A 345 -47.16 18.22 1.77
CA LYS A 345 -47.01 18.81 3.12
C LYS A 345 -47.72 17.98 4.21
N PRO A 346 -47.20 17.94 5.45
CA PRO A 346 -47.95 17.48 6.63
C PRO A 346 -48.91 18.57 7.18
N SER A 347 -49.87 18.16 8.00
CA SER A 347 -50.94 19.00 8.60
C SER A 347 -50.90 19.03 10.15
N GLU A 348 -51.48 20.09 10.74
CA GLU A 348 -51.66 20.35 12.20
C GLU A 348 -52.77 19.48 12.85
N GLU A 349 -52.99 19.42 14.19
CA GLU A 349 -52.39 20.13 15.36
C GLU A 349 -51.63 19.15 16.32
N LEU A 350 -52.09 18.56 17.43
CA LEU A 350 -53.31 18.76 18.25
C LEU A 350 -53.08 18.41 19.75
N LYS A 351 -52.82 19.42 20.61
CA LYS A 351 -52.81 19.40 22.12
C LYS A 351 -51.80 18.47 22.84
N GLN A 352 -51.41 18.68 24.12
CA GLN A 352 -51.27 19.88 24.98
C GLN A 352 -50.53 19.47 26.29
N GLU A 353 -49.52 20.21 26.76
CA GLU A 353 -49.26 20.45 28.20
C GLU A 353 -48.20 21.56 28.42
N THR A 354 -48.10 22.12 29.64
CA THR A 354 -47.51 23.47 29.85
C THR A 354 -46.63 23.58 31.11
N LYS A 355 -45.43 24.18 31.00
CA LYS A 355 -44.76 24.91 32.11
C LYS A 355 -43.53 25.76 31.70
N GLN A 356 -43.68 27.07 31.92
CA GLN A 356 -42.70 28.08 32.38
C GLN A 356 -41.18 27.93 32.08
N ALA A 357 -40.64 28.88 31.31
CA ALA A 357 -39.28 29.44 31.47
C ALA A 357 -39.20 30.88 30.91
N GLU A 358 -38.13 31.61 31.25
CA GLU A 358 -37.94 33.06 31.08
C GLU A 358 -37.67 33.55 29.63
N PRO A 359 -37.87 34.86 29.32
CA PRO A 359 -37.66 35.40 27.97
C PRO A 359 -36.17 35.57 27.64
N GLN A 360 -35.69 34.88 26.60
CA GLN A 360 -34.37 35.12 26.00
C GLN A 360 -34.49 36.03 24.76
N THR A 361 -33.55 36.96 24.62
CA THR A 361 -33.47 37.91 23.50
C THR A 361 -33.14 37.20 22.17
N PRO A 362 -33.65 37.69 21.02
CA PRO A 362 -33.27 37.15 19.72
C PRO A 362 -31.76 37.34 19.45
N PRO A 363 -31.11 36.43 18.71
CA PRO A 363 -29.70 36.57 18.34
C PRO A 363 -29.48 37.77 17.40
N PRO A 364 -28.29 38.39 17.43
CA PRO A 364 -27.95 39.48 16.51
C PRO A 364 -27.83 38.97 15.05
N PRO A 365 -28.01 39.85 14.05
CA PRO A 365 -27.87 39.48 12.65
C PRO A 365 -26.45 39.03 12.31
N ILE A 366 -26.35 38.07 11.40
CA ILE A 366 -25.08 37.54 10.87
C ILE A 366 -24.32 38.66 10.15
N PRO A 367 -23.02 38.87 10.42
CA PRO A 367 -22.23 39.87 9.70
C PRO A 367 -22.07 39.47 8.23
N THR A 368 -22.34 40.41 7.33
CA THR A 368 -22.10 40.26 5.89
C THR A 368 -20.62 40.04 5.58
N SER A 369 -20.32 39.14 4.65
CA SER A 369 -18.97 38.83 4.18
C SER A 369 -18.18 40.09 3.76
N PRO A 370 -16.86 40.14 4.01
CA PRO A 370 -16.02 41.24 3.53
C PRO A 370 -16.02 41.29 2.00
N GLN A 371 -16.02 42.51 1.45
CA GLN A 371 -16.02 42.73 0.00
C GLN A 371 -14.67 42.32 -0.59
N ILE A 372 -14.72 41.59 -1.71
CA ILE A 372 -13.54 41.23 -2.49
C ILE A 372 -12.99 42.51 -3.15
N PRO A 373 -11.70 42.86 -2.96
CA PRO A 373 -11.09 43.99 -3.66
C PRO A 373 -11.13 43.76 -5.19
N GLN A 374 -11.53 44.79 -5.94
CA GLN A 374 -11.49 44.75 -7.40
C GLN A 374 -10.02 44.58 -7.87
N ILE A 375 -9.74 43.49 -8.58
CA ILE A 375 -8.41 43.27 -9.17
C ILE A 375 -8.24 44.17 -10.39
N ASN A 376 -7.15 44.93 -10.44
CA ASN A 376 -6.84 45.83 -11.55
C ASN A 376 -6.74 45.07 -12.87
N ARG A 377 -7.49 45.52 -13.89
CA ARG A 377 -7.33 45.09 -15.28
C ARG A 377 -6.18 45.86 -15.96
N ASP A 378 -4.95 45.54 -15.58
CA ASP A 378 -3.74 46.17 -16.17
C ASP A 378 -2.58 45.17 -16.29
N TYR A 379 -2.79 43.98 -16.89
CA TYR A 379 -1.69 43.07 -17.26
C TYR A 379 -2.03 42.06 -18.39
N GLN A 380 -2.64 42.50 -19.50
CA GLN A 380 -2.67 41.65 -20.71
C GLN A 380 -2.83 42.37 -22.06
N GLU A 381 -2.11 43.48 -22.30
CA GLU A 381 -2.07 44.07 -23.65
C GLU A 381 -0.75 44.83 -23.96
N GLN A 382 0.34 44.08 -24.19
CA GLN A 382 1.57 44.62 -24.81
C GLN A 382 2.55 43.52 -25.29
N ALA A 383 2.26 42.96 -26.48
CA ALA A 383 3.27 42.23 -27.28
C ALA A 383 2.87 42.27 -28.76
N ILE A 384 3.80 42.74 -29.61
CA ILE A 384 3.78 42.64 -31.09
C ILE A 384 2.63 43.40 -31.80
N GLN A 385 2.96 44.59 -32.32
CA GLN A 385 2.42 45.05 -33.62
C GLN A 385 3.57 45.17 -34.63
N PRO A 386 3.34 44.96 -35.94
CA PRO A 386 4.39 44.96 -36.96
C PRO A 386 4.66 46.34 -37.57
N GLU A 387 5.92 46.58 -37.97
CA GLU A 387 6.31 47.75 -38.76
C GLU A 387 5.85 47.65 -40.23
N LYS A 388 5.79 48.79 -40.94
CA LYS A 388 5.41 48.89 -42.36
C LYS A 388 6.29 49.88 -43.12
N GLN A 389 7.07 49.34 -44.07
CA GLN A 389 7.66 49.99 -45.25
C GLN A 389 8.13 48.83 -46.18
N GLU A 390 8.11 48.91 -47.51
CA GLU A 390 7.65 49.94 -48.46
C GLU A 390 7.08 49.25 -49.73
N GLN A 391 6.64 49.98 -50.76
CA GLN A 391 5.96 49.42 -51.93
C GLN A 391 6.92 49.01 -53.08
N ALA A 392 6.58 47.90 -53.76
CA ALA A 392 7.09 47.55 -55.09
C ALA A 392 6.02 46.74 -55.88
N GLU A 393 6.16 46.66 -57.20
CA GLU A 393 5.07 46.35 -58.14
C GLU A 393 4.82 44.85 -58.42
N THR A 394 3.64 44.55 -58.97
CA THR A 394 3.21 43.21 -59.41
C THR A 394 3.84 42.82 -60.76
N PRO A 395 4.06 41.52 -61.04
CA PRO A 395 3.01 40.76 -61.73
C PRO A 395 2.86 39.27 -61.34
N LYS A 396 1.70 38.71 -61.72
CA LYS A 396 1.38 37.27 -61.87
C LYS A 396 1.15 36.99 -63.38
N PRO A 397 0.99 35.73 -63.85
CA PRO A 397 1.18 34.42 -63.20
C PRO A 397 2.05 33.44 -64.04
N VAL A 398 2.36 32.25 -63.47
CA VAL A 398 2.48 30.98 -64.22
C VAL A 398 1.91 29.86 -63.36
N GLU A 399 1.11 28.96 -63.93
CA GLU A 399 0.67 27.71 -63.31
C GLU A 399 1.60 26.56 -63.72
N GLN A 400 1.93 25.66 -62.78
CA GLN A 400 2.43 24.32 -63.10
C GLN A 400 1.81 23.31 -62.13
N GLU A 401 1.21 22.26 -62.68
CA GLU A 401 0.61 21.17 -61.92
C GLU A 401 1.68 20.21 -61.37
N ALA A 402 1.39 19.59 -60.22
CA ALA A 402 2.14 18.45 -59.70
C ALA A 402 1.19 17.26 -59.52
N PRO A 403 1.59 16.01 -59.86
CA PRO A 403 0.66 14.90 -60.02
C PRO A 403 0.13 14.35 -58.69
N ALA A 404 -1.11 13.87 -58.72
CA ALA A 404 -1.78 13.29 -57.55
C ALA A 404 -1.20 11.91 -57.18
N VAL A 405 -0.87 11.75 -55.89
CA VAL A 405 -0.62 10.43 -55.27
C VAL A 405 -1.94 9.91 -54.71
N GLN A 406 -2.35 8.71 -55.14
CA GLN A 406 -3.57 8.07 -54.65
C GLN A 406 -3.34 7.46 -53.26
N SER A 407 -4.11 7.89 -52.27
CA SER A 407 -4.12 7.31 -50.92
C SER A 407 -5.19 6.22 -50.80
N GLU A 408 -4.80 4.99 -50.43
CA GLU A 408 -5.76 3.93 -50.13
C GLU A 408 -6.63 4.26 -48.90
N PRO A 409 -7.90 3.81 -48.86
CA PRO A 409 -8.77 4.02 -47.71
C PRO A 409 -8.35 3.15 -46.52
N LYS A 410 -8.10 3.79 -45.36
CA LYS A 410 -7.85 3.08 -44.10
C LYS A 410 -9.00 2.13 -43.76
N ARG A 411 -8.73 0.83 -43.65
CA ARG A 411 -9.68 -0.13 -43.08
C ARG A 411 -9.83 0.11 -41.58
N THR A 412 -11.05 0.25 -41.10
CA THR A 412 -11.36 0.13 -39.66
C THR A 412 -11.21 -1.32 -39.21
N PRO A 413 -10.64 -1.59 -38.01
CA PRO A 413 -10.62 -2.94 -37.45
C PRO A 413 -12.05 -3.42 -37.10
N PRO A 414 -12.30 -4.74 -37.09
CA PRO A 414 -13.58 -5.27 -36.63
C PRO A 414 -13.78 -5.03 -35.11
N PRO A 415 -15.03 -4.93 -34.62
CA PRO A 415 -15.29 -4.83 -33.19
C PRO A 415 -14.83 -6.09 -32.45
N LEU A 416 -14.31 -5.90 -31.24
CA LEU A 416 -13.91 -7.00 -30.35
C LEU A 416 -15.13 -7.83 -29.91
N PRO A 417 -14.97 -9.15 -29.69
CA PRO A 417 -16.05 -9.99 -29.18
C PRO A 417 -16.42 -9.56 -27.75
N THR A 418 -17.72 -9.52 -27.45
CA THR A 418 -18.23 -9.25 -26.11
C THR A 418 -17.77 -10.34 -25.13
N PRO A 419 -17.33 -9.98 -23.91
CA PRO A 419 -16.95 -10.98 -22.90
C PRO A 419 -18.17 -11.85 -22.50
N PRO A 420 -17.95 -13.11 -22.11
CA PRO A 420 -19.03 -13.96 -21.63
C PRO A 420 -19.66 -13.39 -20.34
N PRO A 421 -20.97 -13.61 -20.11
CA PRO A 421 -21.65 -13.11 -18.93
C PRO A 421 -21.03 -13.70 -17.66
N ILE A 422 -20.79 -12.86 -16.66
CA ILE A 422 -20.30 -13.29 -15.34
C ILE A 422 -21.40 -14.15 -14.70
N LEU A 423 -21.15 -15.45 -14.57
CA LEU A 423 -22.07 -16.36 -13.89
C LEU A 423 -22.19 -15.97 -12.40
N PRO A 424 -23.40 -15.96 -11.82
CA PRO A 424 -23.58 -15.68 -10.41
C PRO A 424 -22.86 -16.73 -9.54
N PRO A 425 -22.37 -16.36 -8.35
CA PRO A 425 -21.61 -17.26 -7.49
C PRO A 425 -22.43 -18.49 -7.12
N ASN A 426 -21.83 -19.68 -7.27
CA ASN A 426 -22.52 -20.96 -7.12
C ASN A 426 -23.19 -21.08 -5.73
N PRO A 427 -24.53 -21.22 -5.64
CA PRO A 427 -25.26 -21.29 -4.38
C PRO A 427 -24.82 -22.45 -3.46
N GLU A 428 -24.34 -23.57 -4.02
CA GLU A 428 -23.77 -24.68 -3.24
C GLU A 428 -22.50 -24.26 -2.50
N VAL A 429 -21.62 -23.50 -3.16
CA VAL A 429 -20.36 -23.03 -2.55
C VAL A 429 -20.67 -22.01 -1.45
N MET A 430 -21.60 -21.08 -1.71
CA MET A 430 -22.07 -20.12 -0.70
C MET A 430 -22.69 -20.82 0.52
N ARG A 431 -23.47 -21.90 0.31
CA ARG A 431 -24.03 -22.72 1.39
C ARG A 431 -22.93 -23.43 2.20
N ARG A 432 -21.99 -24.11 1.53
CA ARG A 432 -20.87 -24.83 2.19
C ARG A 432 -20.01 -23.89 3.02
N ASN A 433 -19.68 -22.70 2.48
CA ASN A 433 -18.90 -21.69 3.19
C ASN A 433 -19.62 -21.19 4.46
N ARG A 434 -20.95 -20.98 4.39
CA ARG A 434 -21.77 -20.59 5.55
C ARG A 434 -21.81 -21.69 6.62
N GLU A 435 -22.02 -22.93 6.20
CA GLU A 435 -22.03 -24.11 7.10
C GLU A 435 -20.67 -24.31 7.79
N GLU A 436 -19.55 -24.05 7.10
CA GLU A 436 -18.23 -24.09 7.73
C GLU A 436 -18.02 -22.92 8.71
N GLN A 437 -18.43 -21.71 8.35
CA GLN A 437 -18.33 -20.53 9.22
C GLN A 437 -19.14 -20.71 10.52
N GLU A 438 -20.34 -21.31 10.43
CA GLU A 438 -21.14 -21.68 11.60
C GLU A 438 -20.48 -22.77 12.46
N ARG A 439 -19.79 -23.76 11.85
CA ARG A 439 -19.01 -24.77 12.60
C ARG A 439 -17.83 -24.12 13.34
N ARG A 440 -17.07 -23.23 12.69
CA ARG A 440 -15.96 -22.48 13.31
C ARG A 440 -16.46 -21.63 14.49
N LEU A 441 -17.61 -20.96 14.35
CA LEU A 441 -18.23 -20.18 15.43
C LEU A 441 -18.68 -21.05 16.62
N LYS A 442 -19.30 -22.21 16.36
CA LYS A 442 -19.70 -23.17 17.40
C LYS A 442 -18.49 -23.72 18.18
N ALA A 443 -17.43 -24.11 17.47
CA ALA A 443 -16.19 -24.58 18.10
C ALA A 443 -15.53 -23.50 18.99
N LEU A 444 -15.51 -22.24 18.53
CA LEU A 444 -14.96 -21.13 19.32
C LEU A 444 -15.80 -20.83 20.57
N HIS A 445 -17.12 -20.97 20.50
CA HIS A 445 -18.02 -20.82 21.65
C HIS A 445 -17.83 -21.97 22.66
N GLU A 446 -17.72 -23.21 22.20
CA GLU A 446 -17.46 -24.38 23.04
C GLU A 446 -16.08 -24.30 23.72
N GLN A 447 -15.06 -23.77 23.03
CA GLN A 447 -13.73 -23.53 23.60
C GLN A 447 -13.78 -22.48 24.72
N LYS A 448 -14.56 -21.39 24.55
CA LYS A 448 -14.77 -20.39 25.61
C LYS A 448 -15.52 -20.95 26.80
N LEU A 449 -16.54 -21.79 26.59
CA LEU A 449 -17.25 -22.49 27.67
C LEU A 449 -16.31 -23.43 28.46
N LYS A 450 -15.39 -24.13 27.78
CA LYS A 450 -14.38 -24.97 28.44
C LYS A 450 -13.37 -24.15 29.25
N GLN A 451 -13.02 -22.95 28.78
CA GLN A 451 -12.16 -22.02 29.54
C GLN A 451 -12.90 -21.44 30.77
N GLN A 452 -14.17 -21.07 30.65
CA GLN A 452 -14.96 -20.55 31.78
C GLN A 452 -15.31 -21.62 32.83
N ASN A 453 -15.46 -22.88 32.42
CA ASN A 453 -15.73 -24.00 33.34
C ASN A 453 -14.46 -24.66 33.92
N GLY A 454 -13.27 -24.29 33.45
CA GLY A 454 -11.99 -24.83 33.96
C GLY A 454 -11.45 -24.13 35.21
N ASP A 455 -11.95 -22.93 35.51
CA ASP A 455 -11.39 -22.02 36.53
C ASP A 455 -12.10 -22.14 37.90
N SER A 456 -12.65 -23.32 38.22
CA SER A 456 -13.46 -23.54 39.43
C SER A 456 -13.26 -24.88 40.17
N THR A 457 -12.23 -25.67 39.81
CA THR A 457 -11.99 -27.00 40.41
C THR A 457 -10.53 -27.29 40.76
N GLU A 458 -9.78 -26.34 41.33
CA GLU A 458 -8.42 -26.63 41.84
C GLU A 458 -8.06 -25.88 43.14
N SER A 459 -8.95 -25.92 44.14
CA SER A 459 -8.65 -25.41 45.50
C SER A 459 -9.44 -26.13 46.60
N ASN A 460 -9.02 -27.34 47.00
CA ASN A 460 -9.22 -27.92 48.35
C ASN A 460 -8.73 -29.39 48.47
N SER A 461 -7.45 -29.60 48.85
CA SER A 461 -7.01 -30.72 49.72
C SER A 461 -5.48 -30.77 49.89
N SER A 462 -4.97 -30.45 51.09
CA SER A 462 -3.80 -31.09 51.77
C SER A 462 -3.16 -30.14 52.79
N THR A 463 -3.74 -30.05 53.99
CA THR A 463 -3.00 -29.66 55.19
C THR A 463 -2.63 -30.92 55.96
N GLU A 464 -1.34 -31.25 56.07
CA GLU A 464 -0.72 -31.90 57.25
C GLU A 464 0.80 -32.04 57.05
N ASP A 465 1.52 -32.07 58.18
CA ASP A 465 2.89 -32.53 58.42
C ASP A 465 4.06 -32.06 57.51
N ASN A 466 4.77 -31.02 57.98
CA ASN A 466 6.11 -31.23 58.57
C ASN A 466 6.57 -30.02 59.40
N GLU A 467 7.08 -30.28 60.60
CA GLU A 467 7.82 -29.30 61.42
C GLU A 467 9.34 -29.54 61.34
N SER A 468 10.10 -28.60 61.91
CA SER A 468 11.54 -28.68 62.24
C SER A 468 12.58 -28.55 61.11
N ALA A 469 13.12 -27.34 60.97
CA ALA A 469 14.58 -27.09 60.99
C ALA A 469 14.85 -25.60 61.29
N THR A 470 15.58 -25.32 62.36
CA THR A 470 15.98 -23.95 62.75
C THR A 470 17.37 -23.60 62.22
N GLN A 471 17.60 -22.36 61.76
CA GLN A 471 18.56 -21.40 62.33
C GLN A 471 18.78 -20.18 61.42
N GLU A 472 18.84 -18.99 62.05
CA GLU A 472 19.79 -17.87 61.79
C GLU A 472 19.89 -17.21 60.38
N ASN A 473 20.10 -15.89 60.24
CA ASN A 473 20.29 -14.83 61.25
C ASN A 473 19.94 -13.42 60.72
N SER A 474 19.57 -12.53 61.65
CA SER A 474 19.79 -11.07 61.68
C SER A 474 19.39 -10.13 60.52
N SER A 475 18.62 -9.09 60.91
CA SER A 475 18.70 -7.67 60.45
C SER A 475 18.19 -7.32 59.02
N GLU A 476 17.58 -6.15 58.75
CA GLU A 476 17.43 -4.90 59.53
C GLU A 476 16.00 -4.31 59.56
N GLN A 477 15.70 -3.67 60.71
CA GLN A 477 14.84 -2.48 60.93
C GLN A 477 13.43 -2.36 60.29
N GLU A 478 12.43 -2.55 61.13
CA GLU A 478 11.12 -1.87 60.99
C GLU A 478 11.23 -0.36 61.27
N SER A 479 10.31 0.45 60.72
CA SER A 479 9.73 1.56 61.49
C SER A 479 8.31 1.94 61.04
N HIS A 480 7.36 1.62 61.92
CA HIS A 480 5.96 2.01 62.02
C HIS A 480 5.29 2.94 60.98
N LYS A 481 4.15 2.46 60.46
CA LYS A 481 2.95 3.28 60.27
C LYS A 481 2.45 3.80 61.64
N GLN A 482 2.06 5.06 61.74
CA GLN A 482 0.71 5.43 62.21
C GLN A 482 0.32 6.91 61.98
N ASN A 483 -0.81 7.10 61.27
CA ASN A 483 -1.91 8.06 61.48
C ASN A 483 -1.72 9.60 61.55
N PHE A 484 -2.60 10.29 60.80
CA PHE A 484 -3.27 11.58 61.09
C PHE A 484 -2.39 12.85 61.28
N GLN A 485 -2.44 13.90 60.44
CA GLN A 485 -3.63 14.75 60.20
C GLN A 485 -3.48 15.77 59.04
N SER A 486 -4.61 16.04 58.36
CA SER A 486 -5.04 17.34 57.78
C SER A 486 -4.36 17.90 56.51
N ARG A 487 -5.05 18.88 55.89
CA ARG A 487 -4.73 19.66 54.66
C ARG A 487 -4.72 18.81 53.35
N GLY A 488 -5.58 19.05 52.36
CA GLY A 488 -6.79 19.89 52.26
C GLY A 488 -6.70 20.97 51.17
N HIS A 489 -7.72 21.02 50.29
CA HIS A 489 -7.92 21.97 49.16
C HIS A 489 -6.79 21.97 48.10
N ASN A 490 -7.08 21.98 46.80
CA ASN A 490 -8.12 22.82 46.18
C ASN A 490 -8.78 22.18 44.93
N ARG A 491 -9.89 22.77 44.50
CA ARG A 491 -10.52 22.49 43.19
C ARG A 491 -9.80 23.26 42.09
N ASN A 492 -9.85 22.75 40.86
CA ASN A 492 -9.84 23.58 39.65
C ASN A 492 -11.10 23.28 38.85
N ASN A 493 -11.81 24.32 38.41
CA ASN A 493 -13.00 24.20 37.58
C ASN A 493 -13.28 25.52 36.84
N ARG A 494 -12.70 25.67 35.65
CA ARG A 494 -13.07 26.65 34.64
C ARG A 494 -12.49 26.25 33.28
#